data_AF-A0A2N3C7F5-F1
#
_entry.id   AF-A0A2N3C7F5-F1
#
_cell.length_a   1.000
_cell.length_b   1.000
_cell.length_c   1.000
_cell.angle_alpha   90.00
_cell.angle_beta   90.00
_cell.angle_gamma   90.00
#
_symmetry.space_group_name_H-M   'P 1'
#
loop_
_entity.id
_entity.type
_entity.pdbx_description
1 polymer ?
#
loop_
_entity_poly.entity_id
_entity_poly.type
_entity_poly.pdbx_seq_one_letter_code
_entity_poly.pdbx_strand_id
1 'polypeptide(L)'
;MAAHVLCGSALWTVRLHTPGAVKEATLQSVEGGPARDELDTARDRAGALFEALGAPVQRRSGDAYALCESFAALLAMSDAEVMQVIAVAMAETLESGGPAVEAVLHASATDPGASWQPDEAFFDLLRDRRVTRSFLAEIVSPEAAGKAETATLKAQKAQLVSALAARDGAKGDAWAPGWMQVPPARHVDGAACPPADAWARIAGLFEADGTKQPADQDLSRKASAA
;
A
#
# COMPACT_ATOMS: atom_id res chain seq x y z
N MET A 1 3.19 -17.87 16.34
CA MET A 1 3.22 -16.50 15.78
C MET A 1 1.90 -16.12 15.12
N ALA A 2 1.45 -16.84 14.08
CA ALA A 2 0.22 -16.53 13.33
C ALA A 2 -1.02 -16.31 14.23
N ALA A 3 -1.27 -17.20 15.19
CA ALA A 3 -2.37 -17.03 16.16
C ALA A 3 -2.27 -15.71 16.97
N HIS A 4 -1.06 -15.26 17.33
CA HIS A 4 -0.89 -13.96 18.00
C HIS A 4 -1.19 -12.78 17.08
N VAL A 5 -0.85 -12.87 15.79
CA VAL A 5 -1.15 -11.82 14.81
C VAL A 5 -2.67 -11.67 14.61
N LEU A 6 -3.40 -12.79 14.65
CA LEU A 6 -4.86 -12.84 14.48
C LEU A 6 -5.62 -12.42 15.73
N CYS A 7 -5.25 -12.92 16.90
CA CYS A 7 -6.02 -12.78 18.13
C CYS A 7 -5.46 -11.71 19.07
N GLY A 8 -4.19 -11.36 18.94
CA GLY A 8 -3.43 -10.68 19.99
C GLY A 8 -3.19 -11.58 21.20
N SER A 9 -2.46 -11.08 22.19
CA SER A 9 -2.24 -11.72 23.49
C SER A 9 -1.83 -10.66 24.52
N ALA A 10 -1.68 -11.05 25.79
CA ALA A 10 -1.28 -10.14 26.87
C ALA A 10 0.03 -9.37 26.59
N LEU A 11 0.96 -9.95 25.81
CA LEU A 11 2.26 -9.34 25.48
C LEU A 11 2.40 -8.96 24.00
N TRP A 12 1.40 -9.26 23.17
CA TRP A 12 1.45 -8.97 21.74
C TRP A 12 0.13 -8.33 21.31
N THR A 13 0.17 -7.03 21.05
CA THR A 13 -0.99 -6.29 20.51
C THR A 13 -0.77 -5.96 19.05
N VAL A 14 -1.69 -6.37 18.19
CA VAL A 14 -1.72 -5.98 16.77
C VAL A 14 -3.04 -5.29 16.50
N ARG A 15 -2.99 -4.10 15.91
CA ARG A 15 -4.16 -3.24 15.64
C ARG A 15 -4.48 -3.25 14.17
N LEU A 16 -5.77 -3.30 13.86
CA LEU A 16 -6.25 -3.07 12.51
C LEU A 16 -5.98 -1.62 12.11
N HIS A 17 -5.61 -1.41 10.85
CA HIS A 17 -5.59 -0.08 10.27
C HIS A 17 -7.01 0.49 10.32
N THR A 18 -7.13 1.71 10.85
CA THR A 18 -8.36 2.49 10.80
C THR A 18 -8.07 3.75 10.00
N PRO A 19 -8.79 4.00 8.89
CA PRO A 19 -8.63 5.24 8.16
C PRO A 19 -8.86 6.43 9.10
N GLY A 20 -7.96 7.41 9.10
CA GLY A 20 -8.14 8.65 9.86
C GLY A 20 -9.19 9.60 9.27
N ALA A 21 -9.93 9.17 8.24
CA ALA A 21 -10.92 9.97 7.56
C ALA A 21 -12.17 10.17 8.42
N VAL A 22 -12.55 11.43 8.65
CA VAL A 22 -13.73 11.80 9.45
C VAL A 22 -15.00 11.91 8.58
N LYS A 23 -14.83 12.02 7.26
CA LYS A 23 -15.95 12.20 6.32
C LYS A 23 -16.43 10.86 5.79
N GLU A 24 -17.73 10.65 5.91
CA GLU A 24 -18.42 9.45 5.42
C GLU A 24 -18.16 9.17 3.94
N ALA A 25 -18.25 10.19 3.07
CA ALA A 25 -17.99 10.03 1.63
C ALA A 25 -16.57 9.51 1.33
N THR A 26 -15.58 9.86 2.14
CA THR A 26 -14.21 9.35 1.99
C THR A 26 -14.11 7.89 2.44
N LEU A 27 -14.82 7.51 3.51
CA LEU A 27 -14.88 6.12 3.95
C LEU A 27 -15.57 5.25 2.89
N GLN A 28 -16.72 5.69 2.37
CA GLN A 28 -17.47 4.98 1.33
C GLN A 28 -16.66 4.79 0.04
N SER A 29 -15.89 5.80 -0.37
CA SER A 29 -14.95 5.70 -1.51
C SER A 29 -13.92 4.59 -1.30
N VAL A 30 -13.31 4.53 -0.11
CA VAL A 30 -12.33 3.48 0.23
C VAL A 30 -12.99 2.10 0.34
N GLU A 31 -14.17 2.04 0.95
CA GLU A 31 -14.91 0.79 1.17
C GLU A 31 -15.48 0.19 -0.12
N GLY A 32 -15.86 1.02 -1.09
CA GLY A 32 -16.36 0.59 -2.39
C GLY A 32 -15.29 0.39 -3.47
N GLY A 33 -14.00 0.46 -3.10
CA GLY A 33 -12.89 0.29 -4.03
C GLY A 33 -12.58 -1.18 -4.35
N PRO A 34 -12.04 -1.50 -5.54
CA PRO A 34 -11.78 -2.89 -5.95
C PRO A 34 -10.75 -3.60 -5.05
N ALA A 35 -9.74 -2.88 -4.56
CA ALA A 35 -8.80 -3.44 -3.58
C ALA A 35 -9.48 -3.87 -2.28
N ARG A 36 -10.57 -3.20 -1.90
CA ARG A 36 -11.34 -3.57 -0.70
C ARG A 36 -12.14 -4.84 -0.94
N ASP A 37 -12.82 -4.94 -2.08
CA ASP A 37 -13.56 -6.15 -2.47
C ASP A 37 -12.64 -7.38 -2.54
N GLU A 38 -11.43 -7.21 -3.08
CA GLU A 38 -10.42 -8.28 -3.12
C GLU A 38 -9.98 -8.72 -1.71
N LEU A 39 -9.76 -7.77 -0.81
CA LEU A 39 -9.41 -8.06 0.59
C LEU A 39 -10.56 -8.76 1.31
N ASP A 40 -11.80 -8.33 1.11
CA ASP A 40 -12.99 -8.95 1.71
C ASP A 40 -13.19 -10.38 1.17
N THR A 41 -13.00 -10.59 -0.14
CA THR A 41 -12.98 -11.93 -0.73
C THR A 41 -11.85 -12.81 -0.17
N ALA A 42 -10.69 -12.24 0.14
CA ALA A 42 -9.59 -12.96 0.76
C ALA A 42 -9.88 -13.30 2.24
N ARG A 43 -10.56 -12.41 2.97
CA ARG A 43 -11.05 -12.64 4.34
C ARG A 43 -12.06 -13.76 4.39
N ASP A 44 -13.02 -13.78 3.48
CA ASP A 44 -14.03 -14.84 3.42
C ASP A 44 -13.38 -16.21 3.17
N ARG A 45 -12.42 -16.27 2.24
CA ARG A 45 -11.63 -17.48 2.00
C ARG A 45 -10.85 -17.92 3.23
N ALA A 46 -10.19 -17.00 3.92
CA ALA A 46 -9.49 -17.31 5.16
C ALA A 46 -10.44 -17.78 6.27
N GLY A 47 -11.63 -17.17 6.39
CA GLY A 47 -12.67 -17.55 7.34
C GLY A 47 -13.22 -18.96 7.09
N ALA A 48 -13.43 -19.32 5.83
CA ALA A 48 -13.89 -20.66 5.45
C ALA A 48 -12.94 -21.79 5.89
N LEU A 49 -11.62 -21.51 5.95
CA LEU A 49 -10.63 -22.48 6.47
C LEU A 49 -10.86 -22.76 7.96
N PHE A 50 -11.15 -21.73 8.76
CA PHE A 50 -11.48 -21.91 10.18
C PHE A 50 -12.83 -22.58 10.37
N GLU A 51 -13.84 -22.21 9.57
CA GLU A 51 -15.18 -22.80 9.61
C GLU A 51 -15.15 -24.31 9.30
N ALA A 52 -14.37 -24.72 8.29
CA ALA A 52 -14.20 -26.13 7.92
C ALA A 52 -13.61 -26.97 9.07
N LEU A 53 -12.85 -26.34 9.98
CA LEU A 53 -12.26 -26.96 11.16
C LEU A 53 -13.14 -26.81 12.42
N GLY A 54 -14.34 -26.23 12.30
CA GLY A 54 -15.23 -25.96 13.43
C GLY A 54 -14.69 -24.91 14.39
N ALA A 55 -13.71 -24.10 13.97
CA ALA A 55 -13.10 -23.06 14.78
C ALA A 55 -13.91 -21.75 14.67
N PRO A 56 -14.01 -20.96 15.76
CA PRO A 56 -14.76 -19.71 15.74
C PRO A 56 -14.12 -18.67 14.81
N VAL A 57 -14.95 -17.71 14.37
CA VAL A 57 -14.47 -16.52 13.66
C VAL A 57 -13.45 -15.79 14.52
N GLN A 58 -12.31 -15.53 13.92
CA GLN A 58 -11.18 -14.90 14.57
C GLN A 58 -11.53 -13.51 15.06
N ARG A 59 -11.26 -13.22 16.34
CA ARG A 59 -11.39 -11.87 16.92
C ARG A 59 -10.12 -11.50 17.66
N ARG A 60 -9.70 -10.24 17.51
CA ARG A 60 -8.58 -9.64 18.26
C ARG A 60 -9.00 -9.31 19.70
N SER A 61 -9.36 -10.33 20.47
CA SER A 61 -9.82 -10.19 21.87
C SER A 61 -8.66 -10.16 22.87
N GLY A 62 -7.49 -10.71 22.51
CA GLY A 62 -6.41 -10.99 23.44
C GLY A 62 -6.71 -12.12 24.43
N ASP A 63 -7.84 -12.81 24.27
CA ASP A 63 -8.24 -13.94 25.10
C ASP A 63 -7.35 -15.16 24.83
N ALA A 64 -6.81 -15.76 25.90
CA ALA A 64 -5.84 -16.84 25.79
C ALA A 64 -6.47 -18.12 25.25
N TYR A 65 -7.75 -18.37 25.54
CA TYR A 65 -8.44 -19.55 25.05
C TYR A 65 -8.74 -19.41 23.55
N ALA A 66 -9.31 -18.28 23.12
CA ALA A 66 -9.53 -17.99 21.71
C ALA A 66 -8.22 -18.08 20.89
N LEU A 67 -7.10 -17.58 21.43
CA LEU A 67 -5.79 -17.73 20.80
C LEU A 67 -5.38 -19.21 20.63
N CYS A 68 -5.59 -20.04 21.66
CA CYS A 68 -5.28 -21.47 21.60
C CYS A 68 -6.19 -22.22 20.61
N GLU A 69 -7.47 -21.87 20.52
CA GLU A 69 -8.38 -22.42 19.50
C GLU A 69 -7.90 -22.09 18.09
N SER A 70 -7.53 -20.83 17.84
CA SER A 70 -6.96 -20.41 16.56
C SER A 70 -5.65 -21.11 16.23
N PHE A 71 -4.79 -21.32 17.24
CA PHE A 71 -3.56 -22.06 17.07
C PHE A 71 -3.81 -23.53 16.71
N ALA A 72 -4.76 -24.19 17.37
CA ALA A 72 -5.13 -25.57 17.06
C ALA A 72 -5.68 -25.70 15.63
N ALA A 73 -6.51 -24.75 15.19
CA ALA A 73 -7.00 -24.72 13.81
C ALA A 73 -5.85 -24.54 12.80
N LEU A 74 -4.94 -23.60 13.05
CA LEU A 74 -3.77 -23.37 12.19
C LEU A 74 -2.85 -24.60 12.09
N LEU A 75 -2.76 -25.44 13.13
CA LEU A 75 -1.98 -26.69 13.09
C LEU A 75 -2.58 -27.76 12.15
N ALA A 76 -3.89 -27.68 11.90
CA ALA A 76 -4.59 -28.60 10.99
C ALA A 76 -4.59 -28.09 9.53
N MET A 77 -4.16 -26.85 9.31
CA MET A 77 -4.02 -26.25 7.98
C MET A 77 -2.65 -26.60 7.36
N SER A 78 -2.59 -26.60 6.04
CA SER A 78 -1.33 -26.64 5.28
C SER A 78 -0.57 -25.32 5.41
N ASP A 79 0.74 -25.34 5.14
CA ASP A 79 1.58 -24.14 5.14
C ASP A 79 1.03 -23.04 4.20
N ALA A 80 0.50 -23.43 3.04
CA ALA A 80 -0.07 -22.49 2.08
C ALA A 80 -1.32 -21.78 2.63
N GLU A 81 -2.19 -22.52 3.31
CA GLU A 81 -3.38 -21.97 3.97
C GLU A 81 -3.01 -21.05 5.13
N VAL A 82 -2.03 -21.45 5.96
CA VAL A 82 -1.49 -20.60 7.03
C VAL A 82 -0.91 -19.30 6.46
N MET A 83 -0.16 -19.37 5.35
CA MET A 83 0.40 -18.19 4.69
C MET A 83 -0.70 -17.28 4.12
N GLN A 84 -1.78 -17.83 3.57
CA GLN A 84 -2.93 -17.03 3.13
C GLN A 84 -3.58 -16.28 4.29
N VAL A 85 -3.81 -16.95 5.42
CA VAL A 85 -4.38 -16.34 6.63
C VAL A 85 -3.48 -15.21 7.16
N ILE A 86 -2.16 -15.44 7.22
CA ILE A 86 -1.20 -14.42 7.65
C ILE A 86 -1.18 -13.24 6.68
N ALA A 87 -1.22 -13.47 5.37
CA ALA A 87 -1.21 -12.41 4.37
C ALA A 87 -2.42 -11.48 4.52
N VAL A 88 -3.61 -12.04 4.74
CA VAL A 88 -4.81 -11.25 5.05
C VAL A 88 -4.59 -10.44 6.33
N ALA A 89 -4.18 -11.09 7.43
CA ALA A 89 -3.97 -10.40 8.70
C ALA A 89 -2.92 -9.27 8.61
N MET A 90 -1.89 -9.43 7.78
CA MET A 90 -0.91 -8.39 7.49
C MET A 90 -1.55 -7.23 6.70
N ALA A 91 -2.28 -7.51 5.62
CA ALA A 91 -2.94 -6.49 4.81
C ALA A 91 -3.87 -5.58 5.65
N GLU A 92 -4.56 -6.14 6.64
CA GLU A 92 -5.43 -5.34 7.52
C GLU A 92 -4.69 -4.48 8.55
N THR A 93 -3.39 -4.67 8.74
CA THR A 93 -2.60 -4.05 9.82
C THR A 93 -1.51 -3.11 9.32
N LEU A 94 -1.34 -3.01 7.99
CA LEU A 94 -0.43 -2.07 7.37
C LEU A 94 -0.93 -0.63 7.56
N GLU A 95 -0.08 0.22 8.14
CA GLU A 95 -0.35 1.64 8.30
C GLU A 95 -0.23 2.36 6.95
N SER A 96 -1.31 3.03 6.53
CA SER A 96 -1.30 3.89 5.35
C SER A 96 -0.24 4.99 5.45
N GLY A 97 0.58 5.13 4.40
CA GLY A 97 1.64 6.14 4.30
C GLY A 97 2.84 5.92 5.24
N GLY A 98 2.93 4.76 5.89
CA GLY A 98 4.06 4.36 6.72
C GLY A 98 5.14 3.60 5.96
N PRO A 99 6.37 3.47 6.49
CA PRO A 99 7.47 2.79 5.78
C PRO A 99 7.19 1.32 5.50
N ALA A 100 6.41 0.64 6.36
CA ALA A 100 6.10 -0.77 6.17
C ALA A 100 5.22 -1.02 4.93
N VAL A 101 4.23 -0.17 4.65
CA VAL A 101 3.40 -0.33 3.45
C VAL A 101 4.18 -0.03 2.18
N GLU A 102 5.06 0.98 2.19
CA GLU A 102 5.93 1.29 1.05
C GLU A 102 6.95 0.17 0.78
N ALA A 103 7.51 -0.43 1.84
CA ALA A 103 8.39 -1.58 1.72
C ALA A 103 7.68 -2.80 1.10
N VAL A 104 6.47 -3.11 1.56
CA VAL A 104 5.66 -4.21 1.01
C VAL A 104 5.34 -3.94 -0.45
N LEU A 105 4.86 -2.75 -0.76
CA LEU A 105 4.51 -2.34 -2.11
C LEU A 105 5.72 -2.44 -3.08
N HIS A 106 6.89 -1.99 -2.63
CA HIS A 106 8.13 -2.13 -3.39
C HIS A 106 8.51 -3.59 -3.63
N ALA A 107 8.42 -4.44 -2.61
CA ALA A 107 8.82 -5.85 -2.68
C ALA A 107 7.83 -6.73 -3.44
N SER A 108 6.53 -6.41 -3.42
CA SER A 108 5.48 -7.22 -4.05
C SER A 108 5.30 -6.93 -5.54
N ALA A 109 5.97 -5.91 -6.09
CA ALA A 109 5.77 -5.42 -7.45
C ALA A 109 4.29 -5.17 -7.80
N THR A 110 3.49 -4.81 -6.80
CA THR A 110 2.07 -4.48 -6.98
C THR A 110 1.97 -3.10 -7.60
N ASP A 111 1.07 -2.94 -8.57
CA ASP A 111 0.72 -1.64 -9.13
C ASP A 111 -0.50 -1.06 -8.39
N PRO A 112 -0.34 -0.01 -7.57
CA PRO A 112 -1.46 0.64 -6.89
C PRO A 112 -2.47 1.26 -7.86
N GLY A 113 -2.01 1.68 -9.05
CA GLY A 113 -2.85 2.27 -10.08
C GLY A 113 -3.85 1.29 -10.69
N ALA A 114 -3.59 -0.03 -10.60
CA ALA A 114 -4.50 -1.06 -11.10
C ALA A 114 -5.78 -1.18 -10.26
N SER A 115 -5.73 -0.83 -8.97
CA SER A 115 -6.85 -0.97 -8.03
C SER A 115 -7.40 0.38 -7.55
N TRP A 116 -7.04 1.47 -8.22
CA TRP A 116 -7.46 2.81 -7.83
C TRP A 116 -7.68 3.69 -9.06
N GLN A 117 -8.70 4.55 -8.97
CA GLN A 117 -8.99 5.58 -9.96
C GLN A 117 -9.56 6.81 -9.26
N PRO A 118 -9.31 8.02 -9.77
CA PRO A 118 -9.76 9.23 -9.12
C PRO A 118 -11.29 9.31 -9.15
N ASP A 119 -11.89 9.56 -7.99
CA ASP A 119 -13.33 9.73 -7.81
C ASP A 119 -13.67 11.10 -7.19
N GLU A 120 -14.96 11.34 -6.96
CA GLU A 120 -15.42 12.61 -6.37
C GLU A 120 -14.79 12.87 -4.98
N ALA A 121 -14.65 11.83 -4.16
CA ALA A 121 -14.05 11.93 -2.83
C ALA A 121 -12.59 12.37 -2.91
N PHE A 122 -11.81 11.83 -3.86
CA PHE A 122 -10.44 12.27 -4.13
C PHE A 122 -10.39 13.77 -4.47
N PHE A 123 -11.21 14.22 -5.44
CA PHE A 123 -11.20 15.63 -5.82
C PHE A 123 -11.63 16.54 -4.66
N ASP A 124 -12.52 16.09 -3.79
CA ASP A 124 -12.95 16.83 -2.60
C ASP A 124 -11.87 16.99 -1.52
N LEU A 125 -10.94 16.03 -1.44
CA LEU A 125 -9.78 16.08 -0.54
C LEU A 125 -8.69 17.04 -1.04
N LEU A 126 -8.64 17.36 -2.33
CA LEU A 126 -7.65 18.31 -2.87
C LEU A 126 -7.90 19.73 -2.33
N ARG A 127 -7.03 20.20 -1.42
CA ARG A 127 -7.09 21.56 -0.85
C ARG A 127 -5.93 22.45 -1.31
N ASP A 128 -4.78 21.86 -1.60
CA ASP A 128 -3.60 22.61 -2.03
C ASP A 128 -3.65 22.90 -3.55
N ARG A 129 -3.76 24.18 -3.91
CA ARG A 129 -3.74 24.63 -5.31
C ARG A 129 -2.44 24.28 -6.02
N ARG A 130 -1.31 24.16 -5.30
CA ARG A 130 -0.02 23.79 -5.90
C ARG A 130 -0.06 22.35 -6.41
N VAL A 131 -0.67 21.44 -5.63
CA VAL A 131 -0.87 20.04 -6.02
C VAL A 131 -1.81 19.95 -7.22
N THR A 132 -2.97 20.62 -7.18
CA THR A 132 -3.91 20.61 -8.32
C THR A 132 -3.28 21.18 -9.59
N ARG A 133 -2.46 22.24 -9.49
CA ARG A 133 -1.72 22.77 -10.64
C ARG A 133 -0.63 21.82 -11.14
N SER A 134 0.05 21.08 -10.26
CA SER A 134 0.99 20.04 -10.67
C SER A 134 0.29 18.96 -11.48
N PHE A 135 -0.90 18.52 -11.07
CA PHE A 135 -1.70 17.56 -11.86
C PHE A 135 -2.10 18.11 -13.22
N LEU A 136 -2.52 19.38 -13.29
CA LEU A 136 -2.83 20.02 -14.58
C LEU A 136 -1.60 20.11 -15.49
N ALA A 137 -0.41 20.34 -14.92
CA ALA A 137 0.84 20.38 -15.69
C ALA A 137 1.16 19.01 -16.30
N GLU A 138 0.89 17.94 -15.54
CA GLU A 138 1.16 16.56 -15.91
C GLU A 138 0.12 16.00 -16.90
N ILE A 139 -1.17 16.22 -16.64
CA ILE A 139 -2.27 15.61 -17.40
C ILE A 139 -2.63 16.44 -18.64
N VAL A 140 -2.50 17.77 -18.55
CA VAL A 140 -2.90 18.69 -19.64
C VAL A 140 -1.66 19.28 -20.31
N SER A 141 -1.00 20.24 -19.66
CA SER A 141 0.27 20.83 -20.08
C SER A 141 0.78 21.85 -19.05
N PRO A 142 2.09 22.18 -19.04
CA PRO A 142 2.65 23.25 -18.21
C PRO A 142 1.97 24.62 -18.45
N GLU A 143 1.60 24.94 -19.69
CA GLU A 143 0.90 26.19 -20.02
C GLU A 143 -0.51 26.22 -19.44
N ALA A 144 -1.21 25.09 -19.41
CA ALA A 144 -2.52 24.97 -18.78
C ALA A 144 -2.43 25.20 -17.27
N ALA A 145 -1.40 24.65 -16.61
CA ALA A 145 -1.14 24.92 -15.20
C ALA A 145 -0.80 26.38 -14.91
N GLY A 146 -0.03 27.04 -15.79
CA GLY A 146 0.25 28.48 -15.70
C GLY A 146 -1.01 29.33 -15.81
N LYS A 147 -1.89 29.03 -16.79
CA LYS A 147 -3.20 29.72 -16.93
C LYS A 147 -4.10 29.50 -15.72
N ALA A 148 -4.00 28.33 -15.09
CA ALA A 148 -4.79 27.98 -13.90
C ALA A 148 -4.35 28.72 -12.63
N GLU A 149 -3.21 29.42 -12.63
CA GLU A 149 -2.68 30.13 -11.44
C GLU A 149 -3.67 31.13 -10.83
N THR A 150 -4.31 31.94 -11.66
CA THR A 150 -5.28 32.96 -11.22
C THR A 150 -6.68 32.39 -11.02
N ALA A 151 -6.93 31.15 -11.47
CA ALA A 151 -8.22 30.50 -11.36
C ALA A 151 -8.55 30.08 -9.91
N THR A 152 -9.84 29.99 -9.60
CA THR A 152 -10.29 29.43 -8.32
C THR A 152 -9.95 27.94 -8.25
N LEU A 153 -9.71 27.40 -7.05
CA LEU A 153 -9.47 25.96 -6.88
C LEU A 153 -10.62 25.10 -7.44
N LYS A 154 -11.87 25.57 -7.34
CA LYS A 154 -13.02 24.91 -7.94
C LYS A 154 -12.89 24.80 -9.45
N ALA A 155 -12.49 25.88 -10.12
CA ALA A 155 -12.27 25.88 -11.56
C ALA A 155 -11.09 24.96 -11.96
N GLN A 156 -10.00 24.97 -11.18
CA GLN A 156 -8.86 24.07 -11.41
C GLN A 156 -9.27 22.59 -11.31
N LYS A 157 -10.05 22.22 -10.28
CA LYS A 157 -10.60 20.87 -10.13
C LYS A 157 -11.51 20.48 -11.28
N ALA A 158 -12.41 21.38 -11.70
CA ALA A 158 -13.30 21.11 -12.83
C ALA A 158 -12.53 20.87 -14.14
N GLN A 159 -11.46 21.63 -14.38
CA GLN A 159 -10.56 21.41 -15.52
C GLN A 159 -9.86 20.05 -15.41
N LEU A 160 -9.36 19.69 -14.22
CA LEU A 160 -8.69 18.42 -13.97
C LEU A 160 -9.63 17.22 -14.21
N VAL A 161 -10.86 17.26 -13.67
CA VAL A 161 -11.88 16.23 -13.87
C VAL A 161 -12.18 16.05 -15.36
N SER A 162 -12.37 17.17 -16.08
CA SER A 162 -12.63 17.13 -17.53
C SER A 162 -11.45 16.52 -18.31
N ALA A 163 -10.22 16.86 -17.93
CA ALA A 163 -9.02 16.33 -18.56
C ALA A 163 -8.84 14.82 -18.32
N LEU A 164 -9.10 14.34 -17.10
CA LEU A 164 -9.04 12.92 -16.76
C LEU A 164 -10.12 12.12 -17.51
N ALA A 165 -11.37 12.61 -17.54
CA ALA A 165 -12.44 11.98 -18.28
C ALA A 165 -12.14 11.87 -19.79
N ALA A 166 -11.48 12.88 -20.37
CA ALA A 166 -11.05 12.85 -21.76
C ALA A 166 -9.92 11.83 -22.01
N ARG A 167 -9.06 11.58 -21.01
CA ARG A 167 -7.96 10.61 -21.07
C ARG A 167 -8.45 9.17 -20.96
N ASP A 168 -9.39 8.90 -20.05
CA ASP A 168 -9.96 7.55 -19.85
C ASP A 168 -10.64 7.03 -21.13
N GLY A 169 -11.24 7.91 -21.93
CA GLY A 169 -11.81 7.56 -23.24
C GLY A 169 -10.79 7.17 -24.31
N ALA A 170 -9.49 7.41 -24.07
CA ALA A 170 -8.44 7.33 -25.08
C ALA A 170 -7.47 6.15 -24.90
N LYS A 171 -7.91 4.96 -24.45
CA LYS A 171 -7.04 3.75 -24.28
C LYS A 171 -5.67 4.06 -23.61
N GLY A 172 -5.62 5.08 -22.76
CA GLY A 172 -4.39 5.51 -22.10
C GLY A 172 -4.19 4.78 -20.78
N ASP A 173 -2.95 4.76 -20.30
CA ASP A 173 -2.63 4.24 -18.96
C ASP A 173 -3.42 5.04 -17.91
N ALA A 174 -4.04 4.29 -16.99
CA ALA A 174 -4.77 4.84 -15.84
C ALA A 174 -3.84 5.79 -15.07
N TRP A 175 -4.31 7.02 -14.86
CA TRP A 175 -3.51 8.02 -14.17
C TRP A 175 -3.63 7.85 -12.65
N ALA A 176 -2.49 7.86 -11.96
CA ALA A 176 -2.42 7.91 -10.51
C ALA A 176 -1.43 8.99 -10.04
N PRO A 177 -1.70 9.69 -8.92
CA PRO A 177 -0.78 10.66 -8.34
C PRO A 177 0.60 10.05 -8.06
N GLY A 178 1.64 10.88 -8.09
CA GLY A 178 3.02 10.51 -7.79
C GLY A 178 3.21 9.79 -6.45
N TRP A 179 2.42 10.12 -5.43
CA TRP A 179 2.51 9.44 -4.12
C TRP A 179 1.90 8.03 -4.10
N MET A 180 1.27 7.61 -5.20
CA MET A 180 0.79 6.23 -5.42
C MET A 180 1.70 5.45 -6.38
N GLN A 181 2.84 6.03 -6.77
CA GLN A 181 3.83 5.36 -7.63
C GLN A 181 4.85 4.58 -6.79
N VAL A 182 5.62 3.72 -7.45
CA VAL A 182 6.72 2.94 -6.84
C VAL A 182 8.04 3.30 -7.54
N PRO A 183 8.94 4.07 -6.92
CA PRO A 183 8.83 4.68 -5.59
C PRO A 183 7.88 5.89 -5.57
N PRO A 184 7.32 6.24 -4.39
CA PRO A 184 6.40 7.37 -4.27
C PRO A 184 7.13 8.70 -4.43
N ALA A 185 6.48 9.62 -5.14
CA ALA A 185 6.97 10.97 -5.42
C ALA A 185 6.02 12.05 -4.87
N ARG A 186 6.58 13.18 -4.46
CA ARG A 186 5.80 14.36 -4.05
C ARG A 186 5.57 15.28 -5.24
N HIS A 187 4.42 15.95 -5.26
CA HIS A 187 4.08 16.95 -6.30
C HIS A 187 4.55 18.38 -5.97
N VAL A 188 4.90 18.64 -4.70
CA VAL A 188 5.30 19.97 -4.24
C VAL A 188 6.56 19.84 -3.42
N ASP A 189 7.62 20.49 -3.86
CA ASP A 189 8.91 20.49 -3.17
C ASP A 189 8.78 21.08 -1.77
N GLY A 190 9.40 20.41 -0.80
CA GLY A 190 9.39 20.79 0.61
C GLY A 190 8.04 20.63 1.33
N ALA A 191 6.96 20.25 0.64
CA ALA A 191 5.70 19.90 1.29
C ALA A 191 5.74 18.48 1.85
N ALA A 192 5.10 18.25 2.99
CA ALA A 192 4.97 16.91 3.56
C ALA A 192 4.21 15.98 2.61
N CYS A 193 4.72 14.77 2.45
CA CYS A 193 4.13 13.73 1.62
C CYS A 193 4.44 12.39 2.30
N PRO A 194 3.53 11.86 3.15
CA PRO A 194 3.86 10.71 4.00
C PRO A 194 4.43 9.51 3.26
N PRO A 195 3.88 9.06 2.10
CA PRO A 195 4.49 7.96 1.33
C PRO A 195 5.93 8.25 0.88
N ALA A 196 6.16 9.42 0.28
CA ALA A 196 7.50 9.81 -0.20
C ALA A 196 8.50 10.04 0.96
N ASP A 197 8.04 10.61 2.07
CA ASP A 197 8.83 10.82 3.28
C ASP A 197 9.17 9.49 3.97
N ALA A 198 8.24 8.54 3.98
CA ALA A 198 8.43 7.19 4.52
C ALA A 198 9.41 6.39 3.66
N TRP A 199 9.21 6.37 2.34
CA TRP A 199 10.11 5.69 1.41
C TRP A 199 11.54 6.23 1.50
N ALA A 200 11.72 7.56 1.52
CA ALA A 200 13.05 8.16 1.62
C ALA A 200 13.85 7.69 2.86
N ARG A 201 13.18 7.28 3.95
CA ARG A 201 13.85 6.74 5.15
C ARG A 201 14.34 5.31 4.99
N ILE A 202 13.68 4.51 4.14
CA ILE A 202 13.92 3.08 4.01
C ILE A 202 14.51 2.66 2.66
N ALA A 203 14.55 3.55 1.67
CA ALA A 203 14.98 3.24 0.30
C ALA A 203 16.35 2.54 0.25
N GLY A 204 17.31 3.01 1.07
CA GLY A 204 18.65 2.41 1.15
C GLY A 204 18.69 0.97 1.68
N LEU A 205 17.61 0.45 2.26
CA LEU A 205 17.50 -0.97 2.63
C LEU A 205 17.19 -1.88 1.42
N PHE A 206 16.73 -1.30 0.31
CA PHE A 206 16.32 -1.99 -0.91
C PHE A 206 17.23 -1.71 -2.10
N GLU A 207 18.21 -0.83 -1.94
CA GLU A 207 19.33 -0.72 -2.88
C GLU A 207 20.17 -1.99 -2.72
N ALA A 208 20.23 -2.83 -3.76
CA ALA A 208 21.11 -3.99 -3.75
C ALA A 208 22.53 -3.52 -3.42
N ASP A 209 23.23 -4.23 -2.51
CA ASP A 209 24.65 -4.03 -2.16
C ASP A 209 25.52 -4.18 -3.43
N GLY A 210 25.53 -3.16 -4.27
CA GLY A 210 26.34 -3.05 -5.47
C GLY A 210 27.76 -2.66 -5.10
N THR A 211 28.44 -3.46 -4.25
CA THR A 211 29.91 -3.51 -4.10
C THR A 211 30.35 -4.41 -2.93
N LYS A 212 30.11 -5.72 -3.02
CA LYS A 212 31.08 -6.73 -2.50
C LYS A 212 31.18 -7.90 -3.46
N GLN A 213 31.81 -7.67 -4.60
CA GLN A 213 32.44 -8.76 -5.34
C GLN A 213 33.56 -9.30 -4.41
N PRO A 214 33.54 -10.58 -4.00
CA PRO A 214 34.64 -11.12 -3.24
C PRO A 214 35.86 -11.03 -4.14
N ALA A 215 36.89 -10.33 -3.67
CA ALA A 215 38.17 -10.25 -4.35
C ALA A 215 38.61 -11.68 -4.67
N ASP A 216 38.84 -11.89 -5.96
CA ASP A 216 39.44 -13.08 -6.54
C ASP A 216 40.62 -13.50 -5.66
N GLN A 217 40.45 -14.58 -4.89
CA GLN A 217 41.58 -15.19 -4.19
C GLN A 217 42.42 -15.87 -5.26
N ASP A 218 43.36 -15.10 -5.79
CA ASP A 218 44.44 -15.51 -6.67
C ASP A 218 45.24 -16.63 -5.97
N LEU A 219 44.78 -17.87 -6.14
CA LEU A 219 45.51 -19.09 -5.81
C LEU A 219 46.63 -19.28 -6.84
N SER A 220 47.59 -18.37 -6.82
CA SER A 220 48.92 -18.64 -7.37
C SER A 220 49.63 -19.64 -6.46
N ARG A 221 49.28 -20.93 -6.63
CA ARG A 221 50.16 -22.04 -6.22
C ARG A 221 51.46 -21.91 -7.01
N LYS A 222 52.43 -21.19 -6.44
CA LYS A 222 53.83 -21.34 -6.83
C LYS A 222 54.23 -22.79 -6.57
N ALA A 223 54.29 -23.56 -7.65
CA ALA A 223 55.18 -24.70 -7.72
C ALA A 223 56.61 -24.16 -7.54
N SER A 224 57.26 -24.51 -6.44
CA SER A 224 58.70 -24.44 -6.35
C SER A 224 59.19 -25.73 -5.71
N ALA A 225 59.90 -26.49 -6.53
CA ALA A 225 60.67 -27.64 -6.15
C ALA A 225 61.86 -27.23 -5.27
N ALA A 226 62.08 -27.98 -4.20
CA ALA A 226 63.38 -28.41 -3.69
C ALA A 226 63.15 -29.56 -2.70
#